data_AF-A0A8J7VR08-F1
#
_entry.id   AF-A0A8J7VR08-F1
#
_cell.length_a   1.000
_cell.length_b   1.000
_cell.length_c   1.000
_cell.angle_alpha   90.00
_cell.angle_beta   90.00
_cell.angle_gamma   90.00
#
_symmetry.space_group_name_H-M   'P 1'
#
loop_
_entity.id
_entity.type
_entity.pdbx_description
1 polymer ?
#
loop_
_entity_poly.entity_id
_entity_poly.type
_entity_poly.pdbx_seq_one_letter_code
_entity_poly.pdbx_strand_id
1 'polypeptide(L)'
;MKLSKQAVTVLQHLRREPHLTSWQAEGVYRIRRLASRIDELRALGYEVVKETKEDATGQRYTRYGLSRRQKRVVTPILPQRQPKVLYTEAQVRAAFDAFYDHLPEAVKEAYWAANLGRYPSFKSCLEAAR
;
A
#
# COMPACT_ATOMS: atom_id res chain seq x y z
N MET A 1 -2.62 8.17 -5.93
CA MET A 1 -2.87 7.74 -4.53
C MET A 1 -3.06 8.96 -3.63
N LYS A 2 -3.71 8.84 -2.47
CA LYS A 2 -3.81 9.92 -1.47
C LYS A 2 -3.08 9.49 -0.20
N LEU A 3 -2.33 10.41 0.43
CA LEU A 3 -1.64 10.12 1.69
C LEU A 3 -2.62 9.88 2.83
N SER A 4 -2.32 8.90 3.68
CA SER A 4 -2.96 8.79 4.99
C SER A 4 -2.58 9.97 5.90
N LYS A 5 -3.42 10.28 6.90
CA LYS A 5 -3.14 11.35 7.87
C LYS A 5 -1.79 11.17 8.56
N GLN A 6 -1.46 9.94 8.94
CA GLN A 6 -0.17 9.59 9.55
C GLN A 6 1.01 9.83 8.59
N ALA A 7 0.87 9.49 7.31
CA ALA A 7 1.92 9.75 6.32
C ALA A 7 2.12 11.26 6.08
N VAL A 8 1.06 12.07 6.15
CA VAL A 8 1.17 13.54 6.14
C VAL A 8 1.96 14.04 7.35
N THR A 9 1.69 13.53 8.55
CA THR A 9 2.49 13.87 9.76
C THR A 9 3.96 13.52 9.59
N VAL A 10 4.27 12.34 9.05
CA VAL A 10 5.64 11.92 8.76
C VAL A 10 6.30 12.87 7.75
N LEU A 11 5.62 13.23 6.67
CA LEU A 11 6.14 14.17 5.68
C LEU A 11 6.45 15.54 6.29
N GLN A 12 5.55 16.06 7.13
CA GLN A 12 5.74 17.33 7.82
C GLN A 12 6.96 17.28 8.76
N HIS A 13 7.12 16.19 9.50
CA HIS A 13 8.30 15.98 10.33
C HIS A 13 9.58 15.96 9.49
N LEU A 14 9.65 15.14 8.42
CA LEU A 14 10.85 15.01 7.59
C LEU A 14 11.21 16.28 6.80
N ARG A 15 10.29 17.23 6.65
CA ARG A 15 10.59 18.57 6.11
C ARG A 15 11.30 19.46 7.11
N ARG A 16 10.93 19.37 8.39
CA ARG A 16 11.50 20.18 9.48
C ARG A 16 12.81 19.56 9.97
N GLU A 17 12.78 18.26 10.25
CA GLU A 17 13.88 17.51 10.83
C GLU A 17 14.70 16.76 9.76
N PRO A 18 15.99 16.48 10.03
CA PRO A 18 16.85 15.74 9.11
C PRO A 18 16.36 14.30 8.88
N HIS A 19 15.89 13.63 9.93
CA HIS A 19 15.53 12.22 9.88
C HIS A 19 14.51 11.84 10.95
N LEU A 20 13.84 10.70 10.73
CA LEU A 20 12.91 10.08 11.67
C LEU A 20 13.22 8.59 11.80
N THR A 21 13.29 8.09 13.04
CA THR A 21 13.42 6.67 13.36
C THR A 21 12.08 6.07 13.76
N SER A 22 11.97 4.73 13.72
CA SER A 22 10.75 4.03 14.16
C SER A 22 10.40 4.34 15.62
N TRP A 23 11.41 4.44 16.49
CA TRP A 23 11.23 4.76 17.91
C TRP A 23 10.67 6.17 18.13
N GLN A 24 11.21 7.16 17.42
CA GLN A 24 10.68 8.53 17.46
C GLN A 24 9.24 8.58 16.92
N ALA A 25 8.97 7.87 15.83
CA ALA A 25 7.64 7.83 15.23
C ALA A 25 6.59 7.22 16.16
N GLU A 26 6.93 6.14 16.86
CA GLU A 26 6.05 5.50 17.82
C GLU A 26 5.88 6.31 19.10
N GLY A 27 6.97 6.81 19.68
CA GLY A 27 6.96 7.56 20.93
C GLY A 27 6.24 8.91 20.82
N VAL A 28 6.52 9.67 19.76
CA VAL A 28 6.01 11.05 19.61
C VAL A 28 4.67 11.09 18.88
N TYR A 29 4.54 10.34 17.78
CA TYR A 29 3.39 10.46 16.88
C TYR A 29 2.42 9.27 16.96
N ARG A 30 2.71 8.26 17.79
CA ARG A 30 1.94 7.00 17.89
C ARG A 30 1.82 6.26 16.55
N ILE A 31 2.85 6.38 15.69
CA ILE A 31 2.91 5.74 14.38
C ILE A 31 3.72 4.44 14.49
N ARG A 32 3.04 3.31 14.69
CA ARG A 32 3.67 1.99 14.83
C ARG A 32 4.29 1.46 13.53
N ARG A 33 3.66 1.75 12.38
CA ARG A 33 4.09 1.25 11.07
C ARG A 33 4.76 2.35 10.24
N LEU A 34 5.86 2.93 10.74
CA LEU A 34 6.59 3.98 10.04
C LEU A 34 6.99 3.57 8.62
N ALA A 35 7.53 2.36 8.44
CA ALA A 35 7.96 1.88 7.13
C ALA A 35 6.83 1.89 6.09
N SER A 36 5.59 1.55 6.48
CA SER A 36 4.42 1.63 5.59
C SER A 36 4.07 3.07 5.21
N ARG A 37 4.24 4.03 6.13
CA ARG A 37 4.04 5.46 5.82
C ARG A 37 5.13 5.99 4.89
N ILE A 38 6.37 5.52 5.05
CA ILE A 38 7.46 5.83 4.12
C ILE A 38 7.19 5.24 2.73
N ASP A 39 6.64 4.03 2.65
CA ASP A 39 6.27 3.41 1.38
C ASP A 39 5.17 4.20 0.65
N GLU A 40 4.16 4.71 1.37
CA GLU A 40 3.16 5.64 0.82
C GLU A 40 3.80 6.91 0.22
N LEU A 41 4.79 7.49 0.91
CA LEU A 41 5.51 8.66 0.41
C LEU A 41 6.30 8.33 -0.86
N ARG A 42 7.00 7.19 -0.88
CA ARG A 42 7.74 6.71 -2.06
C ARG A 42 6.80 6.41 -3.23
N ALA A 43 5.65 5.82 -2.96
CA ALA A 43 4.64 5.53 -3.97
C ALA A 43 4.12 6.82 -4.63
N LEU A 44 4.06 7.92 -3.88
CA LEU A 44 3.73 9.25 -4.41
C LEU A 44 4.90 10.01 -5.03
N GLY A 45 6.10 9.42 -5.07
CA GLY A 45 7.26 10.02 -5.72
C GLY A 45 8.10 10.92 -4.82
N TYR A 46 7.88 10.93 -3.51
CA TYR A 46 8.79 11.62 -2.60
C TYR A 46 10.11 10.84 -2.52
N GLU A 47 11.22 11.54 -2.75
CA GLU A 47 12.55 10.94 -2.66
C GLU A 47 13.00 10.80 -1.20
N VAL A 48 12.71 9.63 -0.62
CA VAL A 48 13.04 9.29 0.78
C VAL A 48 14.29 8.40 0.85
N VAL A 49 15.33 8.91 1.50
CA VAL A 49 16.59 8.21 1.78
C VAL A 49 16.41 7.34 3.04
N LYS A 50 17.00 6.14 3.00
CA LYS A 50 17.06 5.19 4.11
C LYS A 50 18.51 4.97 4.50
N GLU A 51 18.82 5.11 5.78
CA GLU A 51 20.15 4.80 6.31
C GLU A 51 20.04 3.86 7.50
N THR A 52 20.88 2.82 7.51
CA THR A 52 21.03 1.93 8.65
C THR A 52 22.17 2.45 9.52
N LYS A 53 21.94 2.52 10.82
CA LYS A 53 22.91 2.93 11.84
C LYS A 53 23.01 1.86 12.91
N GLU A 54 24.08 1.93 13.68
CA GLU A 54 24.34 1.07 14.82
C GLU A 54 24.50 1.96 16.05
N ASP A 55 23.88 1.56 17.15
CA ASP A 55 23.99 2.24 18.44
C ASP A 55 25.23 1.77 19.21
N ALA A 56 25.57 2.44 20.31
CA ALA A 56 26.69 2.08 21.18
C ALA A 56 26.59 0.64 21.74
N THR A 57 25.40 0.07 21.77
CA THR A 57 25.13 -1.32 22.20
C THR A 57 25.31 -2.35 21.09
N GLY A 58 25.63 -1.94 19.86
CA GLY A 58 25.64 -2.81 18.67
C GLY A 58 24.26 -3.02 18.04
N GLN A 59 23.19 -2.48 18.63
CA GLN A 59 21.84 -2.60 18.07
C GLN A 59 21.69 -1.75 16.81
N ARG A 60 21.30 -2.39 15.71
CA ARG A 60 21.03 -1.70 14.45
C ARG A 60 19.65 -1.06 14.44
N TYR A 61 19.56 0.16 13.90
CA TYR A 61 18.33 0.88 13.69
C TYR A 61 18.31 1.57 12.32
N THR A 62 17.13 1.92 11.83
CA THR A 62 16.95 2.61 10.56
C THR A 62 16.47 4.04 10.79
N ARG A 63 17.06 4.99 10.06
CA ARG A 63 16.57 6.36 9.96
C ARG A 63 16.14 6.67 8.54
N TYR A 64 15.02 7.37 8.42
CA TYR A 64 14.47 7.84 7.15
C TYR A 64 14.59 9.34 7.06
N GLY A 65 14.95 9.87 5.91
CA GLY A 65 15.09 11.31 5.64
C GLY A 65 14.60 11.65 4.25
N LEU A 66 14.24 12.92 4.00
CA LEU A 66 14.11 13.40 2.62
C LEU A 66 15.51 13.67 2.06
N SER A 67 15.72 13.37 0.77
CA SER A 67 16.95 13.76 0.09
C SER A 67 17.14 15.28 0.12
N ARG A 68 18.39 15.74 -0.02
CA ARG A 68 18.68 17.19 -0.10
C ARG A 68 17.90 17.86 -1.25
N ARG A 69 17.74 17.14 -2.37
CA ARG A 69 16.98 17.60 -3.54
C ARG A 69 15.49 17.73 -3.21
N GLN A 70 14.90 16.71 -2.58
CA GLN A 70 13.50 16.69 -2.20
C GLN A 70 13.16 17.71 -1.11
N LYS A 71 14.06 18.02 -0.18
CA LYS A 71 13.81 19.08 0.83
C LYS A 71 13.62 20.48 0.23
N ARG A 72 14.23 20.75 -0.93
CA ARG A 72 14.11 22.04 -1.62
C ARG A 72 12.80 22.20 -2.36
N VAL A 73 12.07 21.11 -2.59
CA VAL A 73 10.85 21.10 -3.40
C VAL A 73 9.69 20.56 -2.56
N VAL A 74 8.59 21.31 -2.53
CA VAL A 74 7.37 20.88 -1.82
C VAL A 74 6.76 19.65 -2.51
N THR A 75 6.72 19.66 -3.83
CA THR A 75 6.12 18.62 -4.67
C THR A 75 7.03 17.38 -4.76
N PRO A 76 6.45 16.17 -4.90
CA PRO A 76 7.21 14.96 -5.26
C PRO A 76 8.06 15.15 -6.51
N ILE A 77 9.29 14.62 -6.49
CA ILE A 77 10.26 14.77 -7.59
C ILE A 77 10.28 13.53 -8.49
N LEU A 78 10.04 12.34 -7.91
CA LEU A 78 10.03 11.09 -8.65
C LEU A 78 8.63 10.84 -9.26
N PRO A 79 8.53 10.08 -10.36
CA PRO A 79 7.24 9.65 -10.87
C PRO A 79 6.51 8.81 -9.81
N GLN A 80 5.18 8.96 -9.74
CA GLN A 80 4.37 8.15 -8.85
C GLN A 80 4.47 6.68 -9.27
N ARG A 81 4.74 5.80 -8.30
CA ARG A 81 4.76 4.35 -8.52
C ARG A 81 3.36 3.92 -8.91
N GLN A 82 3.21 3.42 -10.13
CA GLN A 82 1.98 2.79 -10.56
C GLN A 82 1.89 1.39 -9.92
N PRO A 83 0.71 0.95 -9.49
CA PRO A 83 0.52 -0.41 -9.04
C PRO A 83 0.88 -1.36 -10.19
N LYS A 84 1.66 -2.40 -9.88
CA LYS A 84 1.97 -3.43 -10.87
C LYS A 84 0.71 -4.24 -11.11
N VAL A 85 0.07 -4.04 -12.27
CA VAL A 85 -1.03 -4.90 -12.73
C VAL A 85 -0.39 -6.20 -13.19
N LEU A 86 -0.60 -7.28 -12.43
CA LEU A 86 -0.03 -8.60 -12.75
C LEU A 86 -0.88 -9.35 -13.78
N TYR A 87 -2.20 -9.19 -13.70
CA TYR A 87 -3.17 -9.83 -14.56
C TYR A 87 -4.14 -8.81 -15.10
N THR A 88 -4.52 -8.95 -16.36
CA THR A 88 -5.63 -8.19 -16.92
C THR A 88 -6.96 -8.74 -16.40
N GLU A 89 -7.99 -7.91 -16.42
CA GLU A 89 -9.35 -8.35 -16.07
C GLU A 89 -9.78 -9.56 -16.92
N ALA A 90 -9.46 -9.55 -18.21
CA ALA A 90 -9.76 -10.66 -19.12
C ALA A 90 -9.03 -11.96 -18.71
N GLN A 91 -7.78 -11.88 -18.27
CA GLN A 91 -7.03 -13.05 -17.78
C GLN A 91 -7.63 -13.60 -16.48
N VAL A 92 -7.99 -12.71 -15.55
CA VAL A 92 -8.63 -13.11 -14.29
C VAL A 92 -9.99 -13.76 -14.58
N ARG A 93 -10.78 -13.18 -15.48
CA ARG A 93 -12.09 -13.70 -15.87
C ARG A 93 -11.96 -15.06 -16.55
N ALA A 94 -11.08 -15.19 -17.55
CA ALA A 94 -10.85 -16.47 -18.23
C ALA A 94 -10.36 -17.57 -17.26
N ALA A 95 -9.49 -17.23 -16.31
CA ALA A 95 -9.03 -18.16 -15.28
C ALA A 95 -10.16 -18.56 -14.32
N PHE A 96 -11.01 -17.61 -13.94
CA PHE A 96 -12.19 -17.88 -13.13
C PHE A 96 -13.19 -18.77 -13.87
N ASP A 97 -13.52 -18.45 -15.12
CA ASP A 97 -14.46 -19.21 -15.94
C ASP A 97 -13.95 -20.65 -16.14
N ALA A 98 -12.67 -20.82 -16.49
CA ALA A 98 -12.05 -22.15 -16.61
C ALA A 98 -12.10 -22.95 -15.31
N PHE A 99 -11.83 -22.31 -14.16
CA PHE A 99 -11.97 -22.94 -12.85
C PHE A 99 -13.42 -23.33 -12.57
N TYR A 100 -14.36 -22.42 -12.86
CA TYR A 100 -15.78 -22.56 -12.53
C TYR A 100 -16.44 -23.65 -13.39
N ASP A 101 -16.12 -23.73 -14.67
CA ASP A 101 -16.68 -24.72 -15.59
C ASP A 101 -16.32 -26.16 -15.22
N HIS A 102 -15.17 -26.37 -14.58
CA HIS A 102 -14.74 -27.69 -14.09
C HIS A 102 -15.40 -28.12 -12.77
N LEU A 103 -16.18 -27.24 -12.11
CA LEU A 103 -16.85 -27.60 -10.85
C LEU A 103 -18.15 -28.39 -11.11
N PRO A 104 -18.47 -29.39 -10.27
CA PRO A 104 -19.79 -30.04 -10.28
C PRO A 104 -20.91 -29.04 -9.98
N GLU A 105 -22.09 -29.25 -10.58
CA GLU A 105 -23.22 -28.31 -10.47
C GLU A 105 -23.66 -28.08 -9.02
N ALA A 106 -23.65 -29.13 -8.18
CA ALA A 106 -23.93 -29.01 -6.75
C ALA A 106 -22.95 -28.08 -6.00
N VAL A 107 -21.68 -28.03 -6.43
CA VAL A 107 -20.65 -27.15 -5.85
C VAL A 107 -20.84 -25.71 -6.34
N LYS A 108 -21.23 -25.52 -7.60
CA LYS A 108 -21.57 -24.21 -8.17
C LYS A 108 -22.75 -23.55 -7.45
N GLU A 109 -23.81 -24.31 -7.19
CA GLU A 109 -24.98 -23.85 -6.43
C GLU A 109 -24.61 -23.50 -4.99
N ALA A 110 -23.83 -24.35 -4.31
CA ALA A 110 -23.35 -24.08 -2.96
C ALA A 110 -22.43 -22.84 -2.89
N TYR A 111 -21.55 -22.66 -3.88
CA TYR A 111 -20.67 -21.50 -4.00
C TYR A 111 -21.48 -20.20 -4.10
N TRP A 112 -22.50 -20.18 -4.96
CA TRP A 112 -23.37 -19.01 -5.10
C TRP A 112 -24.22 -18.77 -3.86
N ALA A 113 -24.85 -19.80 -3.29
CA ALA A 113 -25.63 -19.69 -2.06
C ALA A 113 -24.81 -19.10 -0.90
N ALA A 114 -23.52 -19.47 -0.79
CA ALA A 114 -22.61 -18.96 0.24
C ALA A 114 -22.12 -17.52 -0.01
N ASN A 115 -22.03 -17.08 -1.27
CA ASN A 115 -21.40 -15.79 -1.63
C ASN A 115 -22.38 -14.68 -2.03
N LEU A 116 -23.61 -15.02 -2.45
CA LEU A 116 -24.65 -14.05 -2.86
C LEU A 116 -25.03 -13.06 -1.75
N GLY A 117 -24.92 -13.44 -0.48
CA GLY A 117 -25.14 -12.55 0.66
C GLY A 117 -23.94 -11.68 1.05
N ARG A 118 -22.73 -12.03 0.58
CA ARG A 118 -21.47 -11.40 1.01
C ARG A 118 -21.05 -10.24 0.11
N TYR A 119 -21.45 -10.28 -1.17
CA TYR A 119 -21.13 -9.25 -2.16
C TYR A 119 -22.36 -8.89 -3.01
N PRO A 120 -23.30 -8.09 -2.48
CA PRO A 120 -24.55 -7.75 -3.18
C PRO A 120 -24.34 -7.02 -4.51
N SER A 121 -23.25 -6.25 -4.65
CA SER A 121 -22.86 -5.62 -5.92
C SER A 121 -22.41 -6.61 -7.00
N PHE A 122 -22.03 -7.84 -6.62
CA PHE A 122 -21.60 -8.86 -7.57
C PHE A 122 -22.80 -9.59 -8.18
N LYS A 123 -23.87 -9.79 -7.40
CA LYS A 123 -25.15 -10.35 -7.87
C LYS A 123 -25.78 -9.45 -8.96
N SER A 124 -25.81 -8.14 -8.73
CA SER A 124 -26.34 -7.18 -9.71
C SER A 124 -25.52 -7.13 -11.01
N CYS A 125 -24.19 -7.28 -10.92
CA CYS A 125 -23.34 -7.36 -12.12
C CYS A 125 -23.55 -8.64 -12.92
N LEU A 126 -23.85 -9.76 -12.25
CA LEU A 126 -24.11 -11.05 -12.90
C LEU A 126 -25.49 -11.12 -13.57
N GLU A 127 -26.52 -10.57 -12.91
CA GLU A 127 -27.86 -10.45 -13.47
C GLU A 127 -27.90 -9.49 -14.67
N ALA A 128 -27.07 -8.45 -14.68
CA ALA A 128 -26.91 -7.53 -15.81
C ALA A 128 -26.06 -8.08 -16.97
N ALA A 129 -25.36 -9.21 -16.78
CA ALA A 129 -24.50 -9.84 -17.79
C ALA A 129 -25.18 -11.00 -18.54
N ARG A 130 -26.43 -11.35 -18.17
CA ARG A 130 -27.31 -12.27 -18.90
C ARG A 130 -28.23 -11.51 -19.84
#